data_AF-A0A1I1MNM5-F1
#
_entry.id   AF-A0A1I1MNM5-F1
#
_cell.length_a   1.000
_cell.length_b   1.000
_cell.length_c   1.000
_cell.angle_alpha   90.00
_cell.angle_beta   90.00
_cell.angle_gamma   90.00
#
_symmetry.space_group_name_H-M   'P 1'
#
loop_
_entity.id
_entity.type
_entity.pdbx_description
1 polymer ?
#
loop_
_entity_poly.entity_id
_entity_poly.type
_entity_poly.pdbx_seq_one_letter_code
_entity_poly.pdbx_strand_id
1 'polypeptide(L)'
;MPHKATEKALADIIHAFGEAAYQAKQTGFDGVAVHGGHGNLIRSNQRSDRWGGSLTDRARLGLEVVREIRRRVGPVFPIMFRFSQWGWDYEAKIAANPAELETWLVPLADAGVDFFDAPTRRFWLPEFEGSDMNLAGWAKKITGKLAMTVGSVGLEDPLADPFAKIGATTNNLAELIRMLERGDFVLVAVGRALLANPDWANIVRDKRWDAIKPYDSGRLYETLGQARRRRGARAIGPPSLPDRFPNHAAKPSYDK
;
A
#
# COMPACT_ATOMS: atom_id res chain seq x y z
N MET A 1 -17.78 -17.13 -3.14
CA MET A 1 -16.56 -17.36 -2.34
C MET A 1 -15.37 -17.45 -3.29
N PRO A 2 -14.17 -17.01 -2.91
CA PRO A 2 -12.98 -17.21 -3.72
C PRO A 2 -12.66 -18.70 -3.88
N HIS A 3 -12.14 -19.10 -5.05
CA HIS A 3 -11.69 -20.46 -5.32
C HIS A 3 -10.17 -20.58 -5.19
N LYS A 4 -9.67 -21.71 -4.67
CA LYS A 4 -8.23 -21.98 -4.60
C LYS A 4 -7.64 -22.07 -6.02
N ALA A 5 -6.70 -21.19 -6.34
CA ALA A 5 -6.02 -21.19 -7.65
C ALA A 5 -5.25 -22.49 -7.90
N THR A 6 -5.31 -23.02 -9.13
CA THR A 6 -4.49 -24.16 -9.56
C THR A 6 -3.08 -23.69 -9.95
N GLU A 7 -2.13 -24.61 -10.12
CA GLU A 7 -0.79 -24.29 -10.64
C GLU A 7 -0.87 -23.57 -12.00
N LYS A 8 -1.75 -24.04 -12.90
CA LYS A 8 -2.01 -23.37 -14.18
C LYS A 8 -2.53 -21.95 -13.97
N ALA A 9 -3.51 -21.76 -13.09
CA ALA A 9 -4.07 -20.44 -12.84
C ALA A 9 -3.02 -19.48 -12.24
N LEU A 10 -2.13 -19.96 -11.38
CA LEU A 10 -1.02 -19.17 -10.84
C LEU A 10 -0.03 -18.78 -11.95
N ALA A 11 0.31 -19.71 -12.85
CA ALA A 11 1.15 -19.41 -14.01
C ALA A 11 0.50 -18.38 -14.94
N ASP A 12 -0.79 -18.52 -15.22
CA ASP A 12 -1.56 -17.57 -16.04
C ASP A 12 -1.59 -16.17 -15.39
N ILE A 13 -1.74 -16.10 -14.06
CA ILE A 13 -1.68 -14.84 -13.32
C ILE A 13 -0.29 -14.20 -13.46
N ILE A 14 0.78 -14.96 -13.22
CA ILE A 14 2.17 -14.46 -13.34
C ILE A 14 2.41 -13.89 -14.74
N HIS A 15 2.00 -14.63 -15.78
CA HIS A 15 2.07 -14.19 -17.17
C HIS A 15 1.28 -12.91 -17.42
N ALA A 16 0.06 -12.80 -16.87
CA ALA A 16 -0.80 -11.62 -17.03
C ALA A 16 -0.18 -10.36 -16.40
N PHE A 17 0.46 -10.47 -15.23
CA PHE A 17 1.20 -9.35 -14.63
C PHE A 17 2.36 -8.89 -15.52
N GLY A 18 3.12 -9.84 -16.06
CA GLY A 18 4.19 -9.57 -17.00
C GLY A 18 3.69 -8.85 -18.26
N GLU A 19 2.62 -9.38 -18.87
CA GLU A 19 2.00 -8.78 -20.05
C GLU A 19 1.52 -7.36 -19.77
N ALA A 20 0.81 -7.14 -18.67
CA ALA A 20 0.33 -5.82 -18.29
C ALA A 20 1.49 -4.81 -18.12
N ALA A 21 2.61 -5.23 -17.51
CA ALA A 21 3.77 -4.37 -17.36
C ALA A 21 4.48 -4.08 -18.68
N TYR A 22 4.55 -5.07 -19.57
CA TYR A 22 5.06 -4.85 -20.92
C TYR A 22 4.21 -3.83 -21.68
N GLN A 23 2.88 -3.95 -21.63
CA GLN A 23 1.97 -3.00 -22.25
C GLN A 23 2.06 -1.60 -21.65
N ALA A 24 2.21 -1.49 -20.32
CA ALA A 24 2.49 -0.20 -19.66
C ALA A 24 3.77 0.45 -20.22
N LYS A 25 4.84 -0.33 -20.38
CA LYS A 25 6.07 0.18 -21.00
C LYS A 25 5.84 0.62 -22.45
N GLN A 26 5.17 -0.19 -23.27
CA GLN A 26 4.91 0.16 -24.68
C GLN A 26 4.03 1.40 -24.84
N THR A 27 3.16 1.68 -23.87
CA THR A 27 2.30 2.87 -23.86
C THR A 27 2.96 4.12 -23.30
N GLY A 28 4.22 4.03 -22.85
CA GLY A 28 5.03 5.18 -22.41
C GLY A 28 4.96 5.49 -20.92
N PHE A 29 4.49 4.57 -20.07
CA PHE A 29 4.65 4.72 -18.62
C PHE A 29 6.13 4.63 -18.24
N ASP A 30 6.56 5.39 -17.23
CA ASP A 30 7.94 5.39 -16.74
C ASP A 30 8.28 4.18 -15.85
N GLY A 31 7.28 3.41 -15.42
CA GLY A 31 7.46 2.29 -14.49
C GLY A 31 6.14 1.63 -14.13
N VAL A 32 6.20 0.59 -13.28
CA VAL A 32 5.01 -0.11 -12.75
C VAL A 32 5.07 -0.28 -11.24
N ALA A 33 3.90 -0.31 -10.60
CA ALA A 33 3.76 -0.64 -9.19
C ALA A 33 3.00 -1.97 -9.01
N VAL A 34 3.68 -2.98 -8.48
CA VAL A 34 3.07 -4.26 -8.10
C VAL A 34 2.40 -4.11 -6.74
N HIS A 35 1.11 -4.43 -6.66
CA HIS A 35 0.35 -4.33 -5.42
C HIS A 35 0.40 -5.64 -4.61
N GLY A 36 1.30 -5.69 -3.62
CA GLY A 36 1.50 -6.82 -2.71
C GLY A 36 0.90 -6.66 -1.31
N GLY A 37 0.18 -5.57 -1.02
CA GLY A 37 -0.33 -5.23 0.32
C GLY A 37 -1.85 -5.37 0.54
N HIS A 38 -2.29 -4.97 1.75
CA HIS A 38 -3.69 -4.75 2.18
C HIS A 38 -4.71 -5.89 1.92
N GLY A 39 -4.24 -7.14 1.93
CA GLY A 39 -5.11 -8.31 1.79
C GLY A 39 -5.50 -8.62 0.34
N ASN A 40 -4.80 -8.04 -0.63
CA ASN A 40 -4.94 -8.40 -2.03
C ASN A 40 -4.28 -9.76 -2.33
N LEU A 41 -4.40 -10.22 -3.58
CA LEU A 41 -4.04 -11.55 -4.05
C LEU A 41 -2.72 -12.11 -3.49
N ILE A 42 -1.65 -11.31 -3.52
CA ILE A 42 -0.32 -11.74 -3.06
C ILE A 42 -0.29 -11.94 -1.53
N ARG A 43 -1.10 -11.19 -0.76
CA ARG A 43 -1.15 -11.25 0.71
C ARG A 43 -2.17 -12.25 1.26
N SER A 44 -3.29 -12.49 0.57
CA SER A 44 -4.42 -13.30 1.09
C SER A 44 -4.18 -14.82 1.09
N ASN A 45 -2.94 -15.26 1.25
CA ASN A 45 -2.51 -16.62 0.97
C ASN A 45 -2.58 -17.54 2.20
N GLN A 46 -3.55 -18.46 2.19
CA GLN A 46 -3.77 -19.48 3.23
C GLN A 46 -3.42 -20.90 2.75
N ARG A 47 -2.60 -21.03 1.70
CA ARG A 47 -2.21 -22.33 1.16
C ARG A 47 -1.21 -23.03 2.08
N SER A 48 -1.13 -24.35 1.97
CA SER A 48 -0.15 -25.21 2.66
C SER A 48 0.79 -25.94 1.69
N ASP A 49 0.73 -25.61 0.39
CA ASP A 49 1.67 -26.12 -0.62
C ASP A 49 2.84 -25.13 -0.80
N ARG A 50 3.70 -25.36 -1.81
CA ARG A 50 4.90 -24.53 -2.08
C ARG A 50 4.64 -23.04 -2.27
N TRP A 51 3.38 -22.63 -2.43
CA TRP A 51 2.99 -21.24 -2.58
C TRP A 51 2.55 -20.61 -1.26
N GLY A 52 2.41 -21.34 -0.16
CA GLY A 52 1.97 -20.81 1.12
C GLY A 52 2.57 -21.56 2.32
N GLY A 53 2.05 -21.29 3.52
CA GLY A 53 2.61 -21.83 4.76
C GLY A 53 3.69 -20.90 5.31
N SER A 54 4.96 -21.16 5.02
CA SER A 54 6.08 -20.33 5.51
C SER A 54 6.04 -18.91 4.92
N LEU A 55 6.70 -17.94 5.58
CA LEU A 55 6.79 -16.57 5.06
C LEU A 55 7.44 -16.55 3.65
N THR A 56 8.50 -17.33 3.46
CA THR A 56 9.19 -17.51 2.18
C THR A 56 8.27 -18.06 1.09
N ASP A 57 7.46 -19.08 1.41
CA ASP A 57 6.55 -19.66 0.43
C ASP A 57 5.41 -18.70 0.09
N ARG A 58 4.88 -17.96 1.08
CA ARG A 58 3.89 -16.90 0.83
C ARG A 58 4.45 -15.77 -0.05
N ALA A 59 5.74 -15.49 0.05
CA ALA A 59 6.43 -14.51 -0.79
C ALA A 59 6.55 -14.94 -2.26
N ARG A 60 6.54 -16.27 -2.51
CA ARG A 60 6.88 -16.86 -3.81
C ARG A 60 6.04 -16.32 -4.96
N LEU A 61 4.74 -16.12 -4.76
CA LEU A 61 3.89 -15.57 -5.83
C LEU A 61 4.34 -14.15 -6.23
N GLY A 62 4.61 -13.29 -5.25
CA GLY A 62 5.11 -11.93 -5.51
C GLY A 62 6.48 -11.96 -6.19
N LEU A 63 7.34 -12.88 -5.77
CA LEU A 63 8.67 -13.10 -6.36
C LEU A 63 8.58 -13.49 -7.85
N GLU A 64 7.75 -14.48 -8.19
CA GLU A 64 7.59 -14.93 -9.57
C GLU A 64 6.92 -13.85 -10.45
N VAL A 65 5.99 -13.06 -9.89
CA VAL A 65 5.41 -11.89 -10.59
C VAL A 65 6.49 -10.86 -10.92
N VAL A 66 7.34 -10.48 -9.95
CA VAL A 66 8.42 -9.52 -10.17
C VAL A 66 9.40 -10.04 -11.23
N ARG A 67 9.80 -11.31 -11.15
CA ARG A 67 10.70 -11.96 -12.13
C ARG A 67 10.13 -11.90 -13.54
N GLU A 68 8.86 -12.25 -13.71
CA GLU A 68 8.20 -12.24 -15.02
C GLU A 68 8.04 -10.81 -15.57
N ILE A 69 7.72 -9.84 -14.72
CA ILE A 69 7.71 -8.43 -15.10
C ILE A 69 9.11 -8.02 -15.58
N ARG A 70 10.15 -8.22 -14.75
CA ARG A 70 11.53 -7.85 -15.06
C ARG A 70 12.01 -8.47 -16.38
N ARG A 71 11.69 -9.75 -16.61
CA ARG A 71 12.02 -10.45 -17.86
C ARG A 71 11.45 -9.74 -19.10
N ARG A 72 10.25 -9.17 -19.02
CA ARG A 72 9.58 -8.52 -20.15
C ARG A 72 9.93 -7.06 -20.33
N VAL A 73 10.11 -6.33 -19.24
CA VAL A 73 10.36 -4.88 -19.29
C VAL A 73 11.84 -4.55 -19.43
N GLY A 74 12.73 -5.52 -19.22
CA GLY A 74 14.18 -5.36 -19.29
C GLY A 74 14.78 -4.76 -18.00
N PRO A 75 16.10 -4.59 -17.92
CA PRO A 75 16.79 -4.32 -16.65
C PRO A 75 16.65 -2.90 -16.11
N VAL A 76 16.25 -1.93 -16.95
CA VAL A 76 16.24 -0.50 -16.59
C VAL A 76 14.85 -0.01 -16.18
N PHE A 77 13.78 -0.66 -16.63
CA PHE A 77 12.42 -0.18 -16.39
C PHE A 77 12.05 -0.31 -14.90
N PRO A 78 11.74 0.78 -14.19
CA PRO A 78 11.46 0.78 -12.76
C PRO A 78 10.31 -0.15 -12.35
N ILE A 79 10.58 -1.00 -11.36
CA ILE A 79 9.58 -1.85 -10.70
C ILE A 79 9.46 -1.42 -9.24
N MET A 80 8.30 -0.88 -8.89
CA MET A 80 7.90 -0.60 -7.53
C MET A 80 7.11 -1.77 -6.94
N PHE A 81 7.34 -2.10 -5.68
CA PHE A 81 6.56 -3.09 -4.94
C PHE A 81 5.89 -2.44 -3.73
N ARG A 82 4.55 -2.38 -3.75
CA ARG A 82 3.74 -1.82 -2.66
C ARG A 82 3.33 -2.89 -1.68
N PHE A 83 3.79 -2.82 -0.44
CA PHE A 83 3.56 -3.84 0.58
C PHE A 83 3.16 -3.26 1.94
N SER A 84 2.44 -4.04 2.75
CA SER A 84 2.03 -3.63 4.10
C SER A 84 2.19 -4.80 5.07
N GLN A 85 2.55 -4.51 6.31
CA GLN A 85 2.57 -5.49 7.39
C GLN A 85 1.17 -6.03 7.70
N TRP A 86 0.17 -5.15 7.66
CA TRP A 86 -1.21 -5.43 8.05
C TRP A 86 -2.15 -5.53 6.84
N GLY A 87 -3.32 -6.13 7.08
CA GLY A 87 -4.36 -6.38 6.07
C GLY A 87 -5.56 -5.49 6.32
N TRP A 88 -6.72 -6.11 6.47
CA TRP A 88 -7.89 -5.44 7.06
C TRP A 88 -7.85 -5.48 8.60
N ASP A 89 -7.03 -6.38 9.14
CA ASP A 89 -6.65 -6.44 10.55
C ASP A 89 -5.25 -5.84 10.74
N TYR A 90 -5.16 -4.84 11.61
CA TYR A 90 -3.93 -4.11 11.93
C TYR A 90 -3.00 -4.89 12.87
N GLU A 91 -3.53 -5.87 13.61
CA GLU A 91 -2.73 -6.72 14.50
C GLU A 91 -2.07 -7.88 13.75
N ALA A 92 -2.62 -8.26 12.60
CA ALA A 92 -2.10 -9.35 11.77
C ALA A 92 -0.88 -8.91 10.93
N LYS A 93 0.27 -8.71 11.59
CA LYS A 93 1.56 -8.40 10.94
C LYS A 93 2.11 -9.61 10.16
N ILE A 94 2.81 -9.35 9.05
CA ILE A 94 3.46 -10.38 8.21
C ILE A 94 4.75 -10.87 8.86
N ALA A 95 5.53 -9.93 9.40
CA ALA A 95 6.81 -10.18 10.04
C ALA A 95 6.81 -9.59 11.44
N ALA A 96 7.14 -10.41 12.44
CA ALA A 96 7.14 -10.02 13.84
C ALA A 96 8.37 -9.19 14.22
N ASN A 97 9.46 -9.31 13.46
CA ASN A 97 10.74 -8.66 13.73
C ASN A 97 11.47 -8.31 12.41
N PRO A 98 12.56 -7.52 12.46
CA PRO A 98 13.32 -7.14 11.27
C PRO A 98 13.89 -8.32 10.47
N ALA A 99 14.33 -9.39 11.13
CA ALA A 99 14.91 -10.56 10.47
C ALA A 99 13.85 -11.30 9.63
N GLU A 100 12.63 -11.45 10.14
CA GLU A 100 11.52 -11.99 9.34
C GLU A 100 11.19 -11.08 8.16
N LEU A 101 11.18 -9.75 8.35
CA LEU A 101 10.91 -8.80 7.27
C LEU A 101 11.98 -8.91 6.18
N GLU A 102 13.23 -9.13 6.56
CA GLU A 102 14.35 -9.37 5.65
C GLU A 102 14.14 -10.62 4.79
N THR A 103 13.70 -11.74 5.38
CA THR A 103 13.40 -12.97 4.61
C THR A 103 12.34 -12.75 3.53
N TRP A 104 11.53 -11.71 3.66
CA TRP A 104 10.51 -11.36 2.68
C TRP A 104 10.99 -10.34 1.64
N LEU A 105 11.65 -9.28 2.07
CA LEU A 105 11.98 -8.15 1.19
C LEU A 105 13.24 -8.38 0.35
N VAL A 106 14.27 -9.04 0.89
CA VAL A 106 15.53 -9.26 0.17
C VAL A 106 15.29 -10.07 -1.12
N PRO A 107 14.55 -11.21 -1.11
CA PRO A 107 14.28 -11.93 -2.34
C PRO A 107 13.54 -11.11 -3.41
N LEU A 108 12.64 -10.21 -2.99
CA LEU A 108 11.94 -9.30 -3.92
C LEU A 108 12.90 -8.28 -4.52
N ALA A 109 13.81 -7.71 -3.71
CA ALA A 109 14.85 -6.82 -4.17
C ALA A 109 15.77 -7.51 -5.19
N ASP A 110 16.20 -8.74 -4.90
CA ASP A 110 17.06 -9.54 -5.78
C ASP A 110 16.38 -9.94 -7.09
N ALA A 111 15.06 -10.18 -7.06
CA ALA A 111 14.28 -10.44 -8.27
C ALA A 111 14.12 -9.22 -9.18
N GLY A 112 14.45 -8.02 -8.70
CA GLY A 112 14.48 -6.81 -9.50
C GLY A 112 13.46 -5.75 -9.08
N VAL A 113 12.99 -5.75 -7.82
CA VAL A 113 12.33 -4.56 -7.27
C VAL A 113 13.36 -3.44 -7.08
N ASP A 114 13.07 -2.27 -7.63
CA ASP A 114 13.93 -1.09 -7.55
C ASP A 114 13.49 -0.14 -6.41
N PHE A 115 12.20 -0.18 -6.08
CA PHE A 115 11.58 0.78 -5.18
C PHE A 115 10.50 0.13 -4.31
N PHE A 116 10.55 0.34 -2.99
CA PHE A 116 9.54 -0.17 -2.06
C PHE A 116 8.56 0.93 -1.64
N ASP A 117 7.29 0.66 -1.83
CA ASP A 117 6.20 1.50 -1.31
C ASP A 117 5.63 0.84 -0.06
N ALA A 118 5.84 1.48 1.09
CA ALA A 118 5.60 0.88 2.41
C ALA A 118 4.51 1.65 3.20
N PRO A 119 3.23 1.47 2.83
CA PRO A 119 2.10 2.03 3.55
C PRO A 119 2.01 1.56 5.01
N THR A 120 1.75 2.53 5.86
CA THR A 120 1.38 2.39 7.27
C THR A 120 0.16 3.27 7.56
N ARG A 121 -0.51 3.06 8.69
CA ARG A 121 -1.63 3.90 9.12
C ARG A 121 -1.13 5.32 9.46
N ARG A 122 0.03 5.40 10.12
CA ARG A 122 0.66 6.63 10.60
C ARG A 122 2.15 6.54 10.32
N PHE A 123 2.67 7.42 9.47
CA PHE A 123 4.08 7.34 9.06
C PHE A 123 5.06 7.53 10.23
N TRP A 124 4.63 8.20 11.30
CA TRP A 124 5.46 8.53 12.47
C TRP A 124 5.53 7.41 13.51
N LEU A 125 4.78 6.32 13.34
CA LEU A 125 4.86 5.20 14.26
C LEU A 125 6.03 4.29 13.89
N PRO A 126 6.82 3.85 14.89
CA PRO A 126 7.86 2.87 14.66
C PRO A 126 7.25 1.51 14.27
N GLU A 127 7.93 0.78 13.39
CA GLU A 127 7.45 -0.54 12.97
C GLU A 127 7.77 -1.63 14.02
N PHE A 128 8.94 -1.53 14.65
CA PHE A 128 9.44 -2.49 15.63
C PHE A 128 9.92 -1.77 16.90
N GLU A 129 9.80 -2.45 18.04
CA GLU A 129 10.27 -1.96 19.33
C GLU A 129 11.78 -1.67 19.32
N GLY A 130 12.21 -0.64 20.07
CA GLY A 130 13.62 -0.25 20.15
C GLY A 130 14.15 0.53 18.94
N SER A 131 13.30 0.92 18.01
CA SER A 131 13.64 1.78 16.88
C SER A 131 12.59 2.87 16.69
N ASP A 132 12.98 3.98 16.07
CA ASP A 132 12.08 5.05 15.64
C ASP A 132 11.81 5.02 14.11
N MET A 133 12.31 3.99 13.40
CA MET A 133 12.05 3.82 11.98
C MET A 133 10.67 3.20 11.73
N ASN A 134 9.95 3.78 10.78
CA ASN A 134 8.73 3.19 10.22
C ASN A 134 9.06 2.09 9.19
N LEU A 135 8.02 1.48 8.62
CA LEU A 135 8.16 0.39 7.64
C LEU A 135 9.02 0.75 6.43
N ALA A 136 8.92 1.99 5.92
CA ALA A 136 9.72 2.45 4.79
C ALA A 136 11.20 2.57 5.16
N GLY A 137 11.50 3.08 6.36
CA GLY A 137 12.85 3.10 6.94
C GLY A 137 13.47 1.71 6.99
N TRP A 138 12.72 0.73 7.50
CA TRP A 138 13.16 -0.66 7.52
C TRP A 138 13.34 -1.26 6.13
N ALA A 139 12.41 -1.02 5.20
CA ALA A 139 12.53 -1.51 3.84
C ALA A 139 13.82 -1.02 3.17
N LYS A 140 14.12 0.27 3.29
CA LYS A 140 15.36 0.87 2.77
C LYS A 140 16.59 0.29 3.46
N LYS A 141 16.60 0.24 4.80
CA LYS A 141 17.73 -0.28 5.58
C LYS A 141 18.06 -1.74 5.24
N ILE A 142 17.04 -2.58 5.12
CA ILE A 142 17.19 -4.03 4.87
C ILE A 142 17.66 -4.30 3.44
N THR A 143 17.04 -3.63 2.46
CA THR A 143 17.23 -3.99 1.04
C THR A 143 18.27 -3.13 0.31
N GLY A 144 18.65 -1.99 0.88
CA GLY A 144 19.45 -0.98 0.20
C GLY A 144 18.76 -0.29 -0.98
N LYS A 145 17.49 -0.65 -1.28
CA LYS A 145 16.70 -0.05 -2.34
C LYS A 145 16.04 1.25 -1.88
N LEU A 146 15.56 2.04 -2.83
CA LEU A 146 14.77 3.23 -2.53
C LEU A 146 13.45 2.83 -1.88
N ALA A 147 12.93 3.67 -0.99
CA ALA A 147 11.64 3.45 -0.35
C ALA A 147 10.82 4.74 -0.23
N MET A 148 9.49 4.60 -0.23
CA MET A 148 8.56 5.66 0.16
C MET A 148 7.69 5.26 1.32
N THR A 149 7.40 6.24 2.16
CA THR A 149 6.40 6.11 3.23
C THR A 149 5.05 6.67 2.77
N VAL A 150 3.99 6.16 3.39
CA VAL A 150 2.66 6.75 3.32
C VAL A 150 1.88 6.38 4.57
N GLY A 151 1.15 7.36 5.13
CA GLY A 151 0.29 7.13 6.27
C GLY A 151 -0.09 8.41 6.98
N SER A 152 -1.31 8.92 6.76
CA SER A 152 -1.84 10.12 7.42
C SER A 152 -1.02 11.42 7.21
N VAL A 153 -0.32 11.52 6.08
CA VAL A 153 0.46 12.71 5.69
C VAL A 153 -0.46 13.92 5.54
N GLY A 154 -0.23 14.97 6.33
CA GLY A 154 -1.01 16.20 6.29
C GLY A 154 -2.46 16.06 6.76
N LEU A 155 -2.79 14.96 7.46
CA LEU A 155 -4.14 14.65 7.94
C LEU A 155 -4.11 14.49 9.47
N GLU A 156 -5.15 15.01 10.12
CA GLU A 156 -5.44 14.63 11.52
C GLU A 156 -5.59 13.12 11.61
N ASP A 157 -5.26 12.56 12.77
CA ASP A 157 -5.29 11.11 12.96
C ASP A 157 -6.67 10.56 12.58
N PRO A 158 -6.78 9.73 11.54
CA PRO A 158 -8.07 9.21 11.13
C PRO A 158 -8.68 8.43 12.30
N LEU A 159 -9.87 8.90 12.72
CA LEU A 159 -10.80 8.13 13.54
C LEU A 159 -11.00 6.73 12.93
N ALA A 160 -11.54 5.80 13.70
CA ALA A 160 -11.70 4.40 13.29
C ALA A 160 -12.39 4.21 11.90
N ASP A 161 -13.13 5.21 11.42
CA ASP A 161 -13.74 5.22 10.09
C ASP A 161 -12.80 5.84 9.01
N PRO A 162 -12.27 5.04 8.06
CA PRO A 162 -11.42 5.53 6.97
C PRO A 162 -12.17 6.41 5.94
N PHE A 163 -13.50 6.41 5.97
CA PHE A 163 -14.39 7.17 5.09
C PHE A 163 -14.97 8.43 5.75
N ALA A 164 -14.65 8.71 7.01
CA ALA A 164 -15.06 9.94 7.65
C ALA A 164 -14.39 11.17 7.01
N LYS A 165 -14.99 12.34 7.23
CA LYS A 165 -14.30 13.61 7.05
C LYS A 165 -13.09 13.64 7.99
N ILE A 166 -11.92 13.93 7.46
CA ILE A 166 -10.67 13.97 8.22
C ILE A 166 -10.11 15.38 8.10
N GLY A 167 -9.83 16.00 9.25
CA GLY A 167 -9.21 17.31 9.29
C GLY A 167 -7.84 17.31 8.60
N ALA A 168 -7.47 18.43 8.00
CA ALA A 168 -6.08 18.64 7.59
C ALA A 168 -5.27 19.05 8.82
N THR A 169 -4.02 18.62 8.89
CA THR A 169 -3.09 19.08 9.94
C THR A 169 -1.71 19.30 9.36
N THR A 170 -0.98 20.26 9.94
CA THR A 170 0.45 20.45 9.70
C THR A 170 1.31 19.87 10.81
N ASN A 171 0.71 19.41 11.92
CA ASN A 171 1.41 18.99 13.13
C ASN A 171 2.36 17.81 12.89
N ASN A 172 2.08 16.97 11.89
CA ASN A 172 2.93 15.84 11.55
C ASN A 172 3.96 16.17 10.43
N LEU A 173 3.87 17.31 9.75
CA LEU A 173 4.78 17.60 8.63
C LEU A 173 6.21 17.86 9.08
N ALA A 174 6.41 18.46 10.26
CA ALA A 174 7.75 18.66 10.81
C ALA A 174 8.46 17.31 11.05
N GLU A 175 7.75 16.32 11.61
CA GLU A 175 8.30 14.98 11.82
C GLU A 175 8.55 14.26 10.49
N LEU A 176 7.64 14.39 9.53
CA LEU A 176 7.82 13.83 8.19
C LEU A 176 9.09 14.36 7.51
N ILE A 177 9.31 15.68 7.59
CA ILE A 177 10.50 16.33 7.04
C ILE A 177 11.75 15.84 7.76
N ARG A 178 11.73 15.76 9.09
CA ARG A 178 12.85 15.23 9.90
C ARG A 178 13.25 13.81 9.48
N MET A 179 12.27 12.90 9.31
CA MET A 179 12.53 11.52 8.87
C MET A 179 13.06 11.46 7.43
N LEU A 180 12.56 12.33 6.55
CA LEU A 180 13.03 12.45 5.17
C LEU A 180 14.48 12.96 5.11
N GLU A 181 14.82 14.00 5.89
CA GLU A 181 16.17 14.59 5.99
C GLU A 181 17.19 13.62 6.60
N ARG A 182 16.77 12.80 7.58
CA ARG A 182 17.59 11.70 8.10
C ARG A 182 17.86 10.63 7.05
N GLY A 183 17.04 10.56 6.01
CA GLY A 183 17.18 9.62 4.90
C GLY A 183 16.51 8.27 5.15
N ASP A 184 15.50 8.19 6.03
CA ASP A 184 14.77 6.94 6.28
C ASP A 184 14.08 6.42 4.99
N PHE A 185 13.56 7.33 4.19
CA PHE A 185 12.95 7.09 2.88
C PHE A 185 13.29 8.25 1.96
N VAL A 186 13.01 8.14 0.66
CA VAL A 186 13.36 9.18 -0.33
C VAL A 186 12.14 9.87 -0.94
N LEU A 187 10.95 9.30 -0.77
CA LEU A 187 9.69 9.86 -1.25
C LEU A 187 8.59 9.69 -0.19
N VAL A 188 7.56 10.53 -0.31
CA VAL A 188 6.36 10.46 0.51
C VAL A 188 5.15 10.40 -0.41
N ALA A 189 4.36 9.33 -0.32
CA ALA A 189 3.10 9.27 -1.05
C ALA A 189 2.00 10.00 -0.27
N VAL A 190 1.24 10.83 -0.98
CA VAL A 190 0.11 11.57 -0.42
C VAL A 190 -1.16 11.08 -1.11
N GLY A 191 -2.17 10.67 -0.33
CA GLY A 191 -3.43 10.16 -0.86
C GLY A 191 -4.55 11.17 -0.71
N ARG A 192 -5.37 11.01 0.33
CA ARG A 192 -6.57 11.83 0.60
C ARG A 192 -6.30 13.33 0.64
N ALA A 193 -5.15 13.78 1.14
CA ALA A 193 -4.79 15.19 1.16
C ALA A 193 -4.68 15.80 -0.25
N LEU A 194 -4.17 15.04 -1.24
CA LEU A 194 -4.09 15.49 -2.64
C LEU A 194 -5.47 15.61 -3.30
N LEU A 195 -6.44 14.78 -2.89
CA LEU A 195 -7.80 14.87 -3.43
C LEU A 195 -8.48 16.20 -3.06
N ALA A 196 -8.23 16.70 -1.85
CA ALA A 196 -8.72 18.02 -1.41
C ALA A 196 -7.83 19.17 -1.89
N ASN A 197 -6.54 18.89 -2.15
CA ASN A 197 -5.52 19.88 -2.46
C ASN A 197 -4.64 19.39 -3.63
N PRO A 198 -5.03 19.58 -4.89
CA PRO A 198 -4.21 19.14 -6.03
C PRO A 198 -2.80 19.77 -6.06
N ASP A 199 -2.68 20.98 -5.50
CA ASP A 199 -1.42 21.75 -5.39
C ASP A 199 -0.67 21.48 -4.07
N TRP A 200 -0.99 20.40 -3.35
CA TRP A 200 -0.52 20.16 -1.97
C TRP A 200 1.00 20.26 -1.84
N ALA A 201 1.76 19.70 -2.79
CA ALA A 201 3.22 19.73 -2.75
C ALA A 201 3.79 21.16 -2.79
N ASN A 202 3.23 22.04 -3.63
CA ASN A 202 3.65 23.43 -3.70
C ASN A 202 3.20 24.21 -2.46
N ILE A 203 1.99 23.93 -1.94
CA ILE A 203 1.51 24.52 -0.68
C ILE A 203 2.47 24.22 0.47
N VAL A 204 2.91 22.96 0.61
CA VAL A 204 3.85 22.53 1.65
C VAL A 204 5.24 23.12 1.43
N ARG A 205 5.76 23.09 0.19
CA ARG A 205 7.05 23.69 -0.16
C ARG A 205 7.10 25.17 0.19
N ASP A 206 6.06 25.91 -0.19
CA ASP A 206 5.97 27.37 -0.01
C ASP A 206 5.46 27.74 1.40
N LYS A 207 5.25 26.76 2.28
CA LYS A 207 4.79 26.92 3.66
C LYS A 207 3.46 27.68 3.79
N ARG A 208 2.58 27.56 2.79
CA ARG A 208 1.24 28.19 2.75
C ARG A 208 0.21 27.37 3.53
N TRP A 209 0.47 27.08 4.81
CA TRP A 209 -0.27 26.12 5.64
C TRP A 209 -1.79 26.38 5.67
N ASP A 210 -2.16 27.65 5.75
CA ASP A 210 -3.51 28.20 5.76
C ASP A 210 -4.27 27.96 4.44
N ALA A 211 -3.60 27.55 3.37
CA ALA A 211 -4.23 27.12 2.13
C ALA A 211 -4.65 25.63 2.11
N ILE A 212 -4.22 24.82 3.09
CA ILE A 212 -4.54 23.38 3.12
C ILE A 212 -5.99 23.18 3.55
N LYS A 213 -6.76 22.54 2.68
CA LYS A 213 -8.16 22.18 2.90
C LYS A 213 -8.27 20.77 3.50
N PRO A 214 -9.19 20.55 4.45
CA PRO A 214 -9.47 19.22 4.98
C PRO A 214 -10.03 18.29 3.91
N TYR A 215 -9.81 16.98 4.09
CA TYR A 215 -10.39 15.96 3.23
C TYR A 215 -11.84 15.66 3.65
N ASP A 216 -12.74 15.62 2.68
CA ASP A 216 -14.15 15.29 2.87
C ASP A 216 -14.57 14.21 1.85
N SER A 217 -14.97 13.04 2.33
CA SER A 217 -15.40 11.93 1.49
C SER A 217 -16.68 12.22 0.71
N GLY A 218 -17.56 13.11 1.22
CA GLY A 218 -18.78 13.52 0.53
C GLY A 218 -18.47 14.18 -0.82
N ARG A 219 -17.43 15.01 -0.86
CA ARG A 219 -16.97 15.70 -2.10
C ARG A 219 -16.42 14.73 -3.14
N LEU A 220 -15.83 13.61 -2.70
CA LEU A 220 -15.34 12.57 -3.61
C LEU A 220 -16.51 11.90 -4.33
N TYR A 221 -17.57 11.54 -3.61
CA TYR A 221 -18.75 10.90 -4.19
C TYR A 221 -19.54 11.86 -5.08
N GLU A 222 -19.60 13.14 -4.75
CA GLU A 222 -20.19 14.15 -5.64
C GLU A 222 -19.43 14.25 -6.96
N THR A 223 -18.09 14.31 -6.91
CA THR A 223 -17.22 14.40 -8.09
C THR A 223 -17.31 13.14 -8.96
N LEU A 224 -17.24 11.95 -8.34
CA LEU A 224 -17.39 10.67 -9.05
C LEU A 224 -18.81 10.49 -9.60
N GLY A 225 -19.82 10.93 -8.86
CA GLY A 225 -21.22 10.95 -9.31
C GLY A 225 -21.42 11.87 -10.51
N GLN A 226 -20.80 13.06 -10.51
CA GLN A 226 -20.82 13.98 -11.66
C GLN A 226 -20.10 13.37 -12.88
N ALA A 227 -18.94 12.75 -12.68
CA ALA A 227 -18.20 12.07 -13.76
C ALA A 227 -18.99 10.89 -14.36
N ARG A 228 -19.71 10.13 -13.53
CA ARG A 228 -20.60 9.04 -13.99
C ARG A 228 -21.84 9.54 -14.73
N ARG A 229 -22.46 10.65 -14.27
CA ARG A 229 -23.58 11.31 -14.97
C ARG A 229 -23.17 11.81 -16.36
N ARG A 230 -21.96 12.37 -16.49
CA ARG A 230 -21.39 12.79 -17.79
C ARG A 230 -21.16 11.62 -18.76
N ARG A 231 -21.02 10.38 -18.25
CA ARG A 231 -20.85 9.16 -19.06
C ARG A 231 -22.16 8.38 -19.29
N GLY A 232 -23.32 8.95 -18.96
CA GLY A 232 -24.62 8.34 -19.22
C GLY A 232 -24.98 7.12 -18.34
N ALA A 233 -24.22 6.84 -17.29
CA ALA A 233 -24.52 5.75 -16.36
C ALA A 233 -25.58 6.20 -15.33
N ARG A 234 -26.66 5.42 -15.13
CA ARG A 234 -27.69 5.71 -14.11
C ARG A 234 -27.03 5.79 -12.72
N ALA A 235 -27.35 6.85 -11.99
CA ALA A 235 -26.89 7.05 -10.62
C ALA A 235 -27.57 6.01 -9.71
N ILE A 236 -26.82 5.01 -9.28
CA ILE A 236 -27.12 4.32 -8.02
C ILE A 236 -26.56 5.26 -6.95
N GLY A 237 -27.38 5.64 -5.97
CA GLY A 237 -26.97 6.50 -4.85
C GLY A 237 -25.76 5.94 -4.09
N PRO A 238 -25.25 6.65 -3.06
CA PRO A 238 -24.25 6.04 -2.17
C PRO A 238 -24.76 4.65 -1.77
N PRO A 239 -23.95 3.59 -1.88
CA PRO A 239 -24.40 2.29 -1.43
C PRO A 239 -24.87 2.46 0.01
N SER A 240 -26.14 2.16 0.28
CA SER A 240 -26.56 1.86 1.64
C SER A 240 -25.57 0.83 2.15
N LEU A 241 -24.85 1.16 3.22
CA LEU A 241 -24.00 0.21 3.92
C LEU A 241 -24.83 -1.08 4.06
N PRO A 242 -24.37 -2.23 3.55
CA PRO A 242 -25.04 -3.47 3.88
C PRO A 242 -25.01 -3.57 5.41
N ASP A 243 -26.19 -3.71 6.00
CA ASP A 243 -26.32 -4.01 7.42
C ASP A 243 -25.39 -5.18 7.74
N ARG A 244 -24.37 -4.90 8.57
CA ARG A 244 -23.51 -5.89 9.22
C ARG A 244 -22.67 -6.72 8.23
N PHE A 245 -21.38 -6.38 8.14
CA PHE A 245 -20.41 -7.46 8.08
C PHE A 245 -20.59 -8.30 9.35
N PRO A 246 -20.88 -9.61 9.29
CA PRO A 246 -20.85 -10.44 10.48
C PRO A 246 -19.43 -10.34 11.05
N ASN A 247 -19.35 -9.74 12.22
CA ASN A 247 -18.15 -9.69 13.04
C ASN A 247 -17.85 -11.14 13.45
N HIS A 248 -17.12 -11.88 12.61
CA HIS A 248 -16.53 -13.16 13.01
C HIS A 248 -15.30 -12.90 13.89
N ALA A 249 -15.46 -12.07 14.92
CA ALA A 249 -14.69 -12.16 16.13
C ALA A 249 -15.39 -13.20 17.01
N ALA A 250 -15.10 -14.48 16.77
CA ALA A 250 -15.28 -15.48 17.81
C ALA A 250 -14.32 -15.11 18.94
N LYS A 251 -14.82 -14.37 19.95
CA LYS A 251 -14.13 -14.21 21.23
C LYS A 251 -14.01 -15.61 21.85
N PRO A 252 -12.83 -16.09 22.23
CA PRO A 252 -12.76 -17.22 23.14
C PRO A 252 -13.36 -16.79 24.48
N SER A 253 -14.45 -17.42 24.90
CA SER A 253 -14.91 -17.37 26.27
C SER A 253 -13.90 -18.12 27.14
N TYR A 254 -13.18 -17.40 27.99
CA TYR A 254 -12.56 -18.02 29.15
C TYR A 254 -13.57 -17.88 30.30
N ASP A 255 -14.29 -18.97 30.55
CA ASP A 255 -14.95 -19.16 31.86
C ASP A 255 -13.87 -19.44 32.91
N LYS A 256 -14.21 -19.00 34.13
CA LYS A 256 -13.38 -18.89 35.34
C LYS A 256 -12.74 -20.18 35.80
#